data_AF-A0A7S0ZFF1-F1
#
_entry.id   AF-A0A7S0ZFF1-F1
#
_cell.length_a   1.000
_cell.length_b   1.000
_cell.length_c   1.000
_cell.angle_alpha   90.00
_cell.angle_beta   90.00
_cell.angle_gamma   90.00
#
_symmetry.space_group_name_H-M   'P 1'
#
loop_
_entity.id
_entity.type
_entity.pdbx_description
1 polymer ?
#
loop_
_entity_poly.entity_id
_entity_poly.type
_entity_poly.pdbx_seq_one_letter_code
_entity_poly.pdbx_strand_id
1 'polypeptide(L)'
;MEMNGSNSNLQSDNKQEAVKNPGDETSGSTAQDESWMKLVNLQLLSNELECLICSSLIFDPLTLPCGHSFCRICLTRAFDFALKCPTCRAAVYMDPLSHPTSVALKALTQQLFPE
;
A
#
# COMPACT_ATOMS: atom_id res chain seq x y z
N MET A 1 61.92 -4.77 -27.61
CA MET A 1 60.47 -5.01 -27.77
C MET A 1 59.92 -4.96 -26.33
N GLU A 2 59.76 -3.81 -25.67
CA GLU A 2 58.92 -2.64 -26.02
C GLU A 2 57.55 -3.08 -26.56
N MET A 3 56.40 -2.56 -26.12
CA MET A 3 55.99 -1.67 -25.03
C MET A 3 54.44 -1.63 -25.13
N ASN A 4 53.76 -1.21 -24.04
CA ASN A 4 52.39 -0.66 -24.03
C ASN A 4 51.25 -1.70 -24.15
N GLY A 5 50.15 -1.62 -23.41
CA GLY A 5 49.60 -0.60 -22.53
C GLY A 5 48.09 -0.84 -22.43
N SER A 6 47.45 -0.12 -21.50
CA SER A 6 45.99 0.08 -21.37
C SER A 6 45.23 -0.88 -20.45
N ASN A 7 45.16 -0.41 -19.21
CA ASN A 7 44.00 -0.48 -18.32
C ASN A 7 42.71 -0.02 -19.04
N SER A 8 41.61 -0.76 -18.90
CA SER A 8 40.29 -0.14 -18.73
C SER A 8 39.26 -1.13 -18.20
N ASN A 9 38.85 -0.85 -16.96
CA ASN A 9 37.57 -1.16 -16.35
C ASN A 9 36.39 -1.10 -17.34
N LEU A 10 35.58 -2.15 -17.40
CA LEU A 10 34.28 -2.15 -18.09
C LEU A 10 33.24 -2.73 -17.13
N GLN A 11 32.68 -1.80 -16.34
CA GLN A 11 31.43 -1.92 -15.61
C GLN A 11 30.34 -2.39 -16.60
N SER A 12 29.63 -3.47 -16.26
CA SER A 12 28.42 -3.89 -16.96
C SER A 12 27.29 -2.91 -16.67
N ASP A 13 26.73 -2.34 -17.75
CA ASP A 13 25.57 -1.48 -17.77
C ASP A 13 24.37 -2.10 -17.02
N ASN A 14 23.96 -1.49 -15.91
CA ASN A 14 22.58 -1.61 -15.44
C ASN A 14 21.93 -0.22 -15.50
N LYS A 15 21.05 -0.08 -16.48
CA LYS A 15 20.32 1.11 -16.85
C LYS A 15 19.43 1.55 -15.68
N GLN A 16 19.92 2.48 -14.86
CA GLN A 16 19.05 3.25 -13.98
C GLN A 16 18.21 4.17 -14.87
N GLU A 17 16.92 3.84 -15.01
CA GLU A 17 15.96 4.77 -15.59
C GLU A 17 15.89 6.01 -14.70
N ALA A 18 16.39 7.12 -15.23
CA ALA A 18 16.39 8.41 -14.57
C ALA A 18 14.96 8.84 -14.27
N VAL A 19 14.57 8.76 -12.99
CA VAL A 19 13.45 9.54 -12.47
C VAL A 19 13.89 11.00 -12.53
N LYS A 20 13.44 11.68 -13.57
CA LYS A 20 13.64 13.11 -13.80
C LYS A 20 12.89 13.87 -12.70
N ASN A 21 13.64 14.41 -11.74
CA ASN A 21 13.12 15.36 -10.75
C ASN A 21 12.83 16.70 -11.45
N PRO A 22 11.59 17.20 -11.47
CA PRO A 22 11.30 18.52 -11.98
C PRO A 22 11.55 19.52 -10.84
N GLY A 23 12.73 20.13 -10.86
CA GLY A 23 13.08 21.24 -9.99
C GLY A 23 13.96 22.19 -10.75
N ASP A 24 13.34 23.04 -11.59
CA ASP A 24 13.96 24.31 -11.99
C ASP A 24 12.91 25.35 -12.44
N GLU A 25 12.87 26.43 -11.66
CA GLU A 25 12.48 27.80 -11.98
C GLU A 25 11.08 28.19 -12.55
N THR A 26 10.33 28.83 -11.63
CA THR A 26 9.62 30.12 -11.78
C THR A 26 8.16 30.15 -12.30
N SER A 27 7.32 30.80 -11.48
CA SER A 27 6.03 31.45 -11.76
C SER A 27 4.76 30.59 -11.89
N GLY A 28 3.95 30.64 -10.81
CA GLY A 28 2.49 30.81 -10.89
C GLY A 28 1.65 29.68 -11.50
N SER A 29 1.28 28.67 -10.71
CA SER A 29 -0.09 28.12 -10.69
C SER A 29 -0.29 27.19 -9.48
N THR A 30 -0.83 27.73 -8.39
CA THR A 30 -1.06 26.97 -7.15
C THR A 30 -2.12 25.86 -7.29
N ALA A 31 -3.03 25.97 -8.27
CA ALA A 31 -4.15 25.04 -8.41
C ALA A 31 -3.80 23.69 -9.05
N GLN A 32 -2.80 23.64 -9.93
CA GLN A 32 -2.40 22.37 -10.57
C GLN A 32 -1.56 21.53 -9.61
N ASP A 33 -0.79 22.18 -8.73
CA ASP A 33 0.04 21.57 -7.71
C ASP A 33 -0.80 20.83 -6.63
N GLU A 34 -1.92 21.42 -6.24
CA GLU A 34 -2.84 20.79 -5.26
C GLU A 34 -3.59 19.58 -5.83
N SER A 35 -3.87 19.59 -7.14
CA SER A 35 -4.64 18.51 -7.79
C SER A 35 -3.86 17.20 -7.82
N TRP A 36 -2.57 17.23 -8.20
CA TRP A 36 -1.75 16.01 -8.19
C TRP A 36 -1.47 15.52 -6.78
N MET A 37 -1.26 16.43 -5.82
CA MET A 37 -1.10 16.06 -4.41
C MET A 37 -2.32 15.31 -3.89
N LYS A 38 -3.53 15.75 -4.26
CA LYS A 38 -4.77 15.04 -3.92
C LYS A 38 -4.83 13.64 -4.51
N LEU A 39 -4.44 13.46 -5.78
CA LEU A 39 -4.43 12.15 -6.43
C LEU A 39 -3.41 11.20 -5.78
N VAL A 40 -2.20 11.69 -5.49
CA VAL A 40 -1.16 10.91 -4.79
C VAL A 40 -1.64 10.49 -3.41
N ASN A 41 -2.25 11.40 -2.64
CA ASN A 41 -2.79 11.08 -1.32
C ASN A 41 -3.91 10.04 -1.38
N LEU A 42 -4.82 10.14 -2.36
CA LEU A 42 -5.87 9.14 -2.55
C LEU A 42 -5.28 7.78 -2.91
N GLN A 43 -4.23 7.72 -3.74
CA GLN A 43 -3.57 6.46 -4.06
C GLN A 43 -2.89 5.83 -2.84
N LEU A 44 -2.19 6.63 -2.03
CA LEU A 44 -1.57 6.14 -0.79
C LEU A 44 -2.63 5.59 0.17
N LEU A 45 -3.73 6.33 0.36
CA LEU A 45 -4.84 5.91 1.21
C LEU A 45 -5.54 4.65 0.69
N SER A 46 -5.65 4.50 -0.64
CA SER A 46 -6.20 3.28 -1.25
C SER A 46 -5.36 2.05 -0.87
N ASN A 47 -4.04 2.18 -0.87
CA ASN A 47 -3.14 1.08 -0.52
C ASN A 47 -3.25 0.72 0.97
N GLU A 48 -3.37 1.71 1.85
CA GLU A 48 -3.55 1.51 3.30
C GLU A 48 -4.91 0.89 3.66
N LEU A 49 -5.91 1.05 2.78
CA LEU A 49 -7.25 0.49 2.93
C LEU A 49 -7.47 -0.78 2.10
N GLU A 50 -6.39 -1.37 1.57
CA GLU A 50 -6.45 -2.61 0.82
C GLU A 50 -6.50 -3.82 1.77
N CYS A 51 -7.42 -4.76 1.50
CA CYS A 51 -7.42 -6.04 2.20
C CYS A 51 -6.33 -6.95 1.65
N LEU A 52 -5.35 -7.29 2.49
CA LEU A 52 -4.22 -8.15 2.13
C LEU A 52 -4.57 -9.61 1.78
N ILE A 53 -5.84 -10.02 1.88
CA ILE A 53 -6.30 -11.37 1.48
C ILE A 53 -6.85 -11.35 0.05
N CYS A 54 -7.70 -10.37 -0.28
CA CYS A 54 -8.35 -10.30 -1.59
C CYS A 54 -7.76 -9.24 -2.53
N SER A 55 -6.78 -8.47 -2.06
CA SER A 55 -6.12 -7.40 -2.81
C SER A 55 -7.10 -6.40 -3.44
N SER A 56 -8.07 -5.98 -2.64
CA SER A 56 -9.10 -5.02 -3.03
C SER A 56 -9.40 -4.09 -1.86
N LEU A 57 -10.04 -2.95 -2.14
CA LEU A 57 -10.48 -2.03 -1.09
C LEU A 57 -11.30 -2.79 -0.04
N ILE A 58 -10.96 -2.59 1.23
CA ILE A 58 -11.52 -3.36 2.34
C ILE A 58 -13.04 -3.13 2.47
N PHE A 59 -13.81 -4.21 2.41
CA PHE A 59 -15.25 -4.20 2.60
C PHE A 59 -15.65 -4.86 3.91
N ASP A 60 -16.50 -4.19 4.69
CA ASP A 60 -16.90 -4.61 6.04
C ASP A 60 -15.67 -4.96 6.92
N PRO A 61 -14.83 -3.95 7.22
CA PRO A 61 -13.52 -4.17 7.83
C PRO A 61 -13.61 -4.71 9.27
N LEU A 62 -12.92 -5.81 9.52
CA LEU A 62 -12.66 -6.32 10.87
C LEU A 62 -11.21 -6.05 11.26
N THR A 63 -11.01 -5.37 12.37
CA THR A 63 -9.69 -5.12 12.96
C THR A 63 -9.38 -6.14 14.04
N LEU A 64 -8.28 -6.85 13.90
CA LEU A 64 -7.79 -7.80 14.91
C LEU A 64 -7.12 -7.06 16.09
N PRO A 65 -6.98 -7.65 17.29
CA PRO A 65 -6.24 -7.06 18.41
C PRO A 65 -4.80 -6.70 18.09
N CYS A 66 -4.19 -7.37 17.10
CA CYS A 66 -2.86 -7.02 16.60
C CYS A 66 -2.84 -5.78 15.68
N GLY A 67 -3.98 -5.12 15.44
CA GLY A 67 -4.11 -3.89 14.64
C GLY A 67 -4.38 -4.11 13.15
N HIS A 68 -4.14 -5.30 12.59
CA HIS A 68 -4.39 -5.59 11.18
C HIS A 68 -5.87 -5.72 10.86
N SER A 69 -6.27 -5.24 9.67
CA SER A 69 -7.65 -5.22 9.22
C SER A 69 -7.86 -5.97 7.91
N PHE A 70 -8.99 -6.68 7.82
CA PHE A 70 -9.36 -7.46 6.63
C PHE A 70 -10.87 -7.40 6.39
N CYS A 71 -11.32 -7.74 5.19
CA CYS A 71 -12.75 -7.92 4.93
C CYS A 71 -13.29 -9.03 5.83
N ARG A 72 -14.49 -8.85 6.41
CA ARG A 72 -15.11 -9.88 7.26
C ARG A 72 -15.09 -11.26 6.62
N ILE A 73 -15.59 -11.36 5.39
CA ILE A 73 -15.69 -12.63 4.65
C ILE A 73 -14.30 -13.26 4.44
N CYS A 74 -13.29 -12.43 4.15
CA CYS A 74 -11.93 -12.91 3.94
C CYS A 74 -11.33 -13.46 5.23
N LEU A 75 -11.55 -12.79 6.36
CA LEU A 75 -11.08 -13.24 7.65
C LEU A 75 -11.80 -14.50 8.12
N THR A 76 -13.13 -14.58 7.94
CA THR A 76 -13.92 -15.79 8.25
C THR A 76 -13.33 -17.01 7.53
N ARG A 77 -13.06 -16.90 6.23
CA ARG A 77 -12.44 -17.99 5.45
C ARG A 77 -11.03 -18.34 5.92
N ALA A 78 -10.23 -17.35 6.33
CA ALA A 78 -8.89 -17.61 6.86
C ALA A 78 -8.94 -18.41 8.18
N PHE A 79 -9.96 -18.15 9.00
CA PHE A 79 -10.13 -18.80 10.30
C PHE A 79 -10.62 -20.25 10.20
N ASP A 80 -11.16 -20.67 9.05
CA ASP A 80 -11.43 -22.09 8.75
C ASP A 80 -10.13 -22.93 8.77
N PHE A 81 -8.98 -22.29 8.54
CA PHE A 81 -7.66 -22.96 8.56
C PHE A 81 -6.89 -22.73 9.85
N ALA A 82 -6.85 -21.49 10.35
CA ALA A 82 -6.15 -21.16 11.59
C ALA A 82 -6.66 -19.86 12.23
N LEU A 83 -6.86 -19.88 13.55
CA LEU A 83 -7.18 -18.70 14.37
C LEU A 83 -5.94 -17.82 14.62
N LYS A 84 -5.33 -17.34 13.55
CA LYS A 84 -4.14 -16.49 13.57
C LYS A 84 -4.29 -15.35 12.57
N CYS A 85 -3.66 -14.22 12.85
CA CYS A 85 -3.59 -13.10 11.92
C CYS A 85 -2.86 -13.52 10.63
N PRO A 86 -3.45 -13.33 9.43
CA PRO A 86 -2.79 -13.62 8.16
C PRO A 86 -1.48 -12.85 7.94
N THR A 87 -1.35 -11.64 8.50
CA THR A 87 -0.16 -10.79 8.34
C THR A 87 0.94 -11.11 9.34
N CYS A 88 0.67 -10.98 10.64
CA CYS A 88 1.71 -11.10 11.68
C CYS A 88 1.69 -12.43 12.45
N ARG A 89 0.75 -13.33 12.13
CA ARG A 89 0.59 -14.66 12.76
C ARG A 89 0.29 -14.66 14.26
N ALA A 90 0.00 -13.50 14.85
CA ALA A 90 -0.49 -13.40 16.23
C ALA A 90 -1.75 -14.27 16.40
N ALA A 91 -1.85 -14.95 17.55
CA ALA A 91 -3.04 -15.72 17.90
C ALA A 91 -4.24 -14.77 18.02
N VAL A 92 -5.40 -15.24 17.54
CA VAL A 92 -6.62 -14.45 17.54
C VAL A 92 -7.69 -15.17 18.35
N TYR A 93 -8.29 -14.45 19.30
CA TYR A 93 -9.34 -14.96 20.18
C TYR A 93 -10.61 -14.12 20.04
N MET A 94 -11.24 -14.19 18.87
CA MET A 94 -12.58 -13.67 18.67
C MET A 94 -13.25 -14.35 17.47
N ASP A 95 -14.57 -14.26 17.43
CA ASP A 95 -15.40 -14.76 16.33
C ASP A 95 -15.65 -13.64 15.30
N PRO A 96 -15.17 -13.79 14.05
CA PRO A 96 -15.39 -12.82 12.98
C PRO A 96 -16.86 -12.60 12.63
N LEU A 97 -17.81 -13.48 12.96
CA LEU A 97 -19.21 -13.30 12.59
C LEU A 97 -19.97 -12.42 13.60
N SER A 98 -19.61 -12.48 14.88
CA SER A 98 -20.21 -11.68 15.94
C SER A 98 -19.49 -10.35 16.22
N HIS A 99 -18.26 -10.18 15.74
CA HIS A 99 -17.49 -8.95 16.00
C HIS A 99 -18.01 -7.75 15.20
N PRO A 100 -18.12 -6.54 15.79
CA PRO A 100 -18.56 -5.36 15.04
C PRO A 100 -17.52 -4.94 13.99
N THR A 101 -18.00 -4.31 12.90
CA THR A 101 -17.13 -3.66 11.91
C THR A 101 -16.38 -2.49 12.53
N SER A 102 -15.17 -2.22 12.04
CA SER A 102 -14.49 -0.97 12.30
C SER A 102 -15.23 0.18 11.61
N VAL A 103 -15.94 0.99 12.40
CA VAL A 103 -16.70 2.14 11.90
C VAL A 103 -15.78 3.17 11.24
N ALA A 104 -14.59 3.38 11.79
CA ALA A 104 -13.62 4.33 11.25
C ALA A 104 -13.16 3.92 9.84
N LEU A 105 -12.74 2.66 9.66
CA LEU A 105 -12.30 2.18 8.35
C LEU A 105 -13.46 2.17 7.34
N LYS A 106 -14.66 1.79 7.77
CA LYS A 106 -15.85 1.82 6.92
C LYS A 106 -16.21 3.25 6.48
N ALA A 107 -16.10 4.22 7.38
CA ALA A 107 -16.34 5.62 7.04
C ALA A 107 -15.29 6.14 6.05
N LEU A 108 -14.01 5.80 6.25
CA LEU A 108 -12.93 6.22 5.37
C LEU A 108 -13.08 5.65 3.96
N THR A 109 -13.40 4.36 3.82
CA THR A 109 -13.61 3.76 2.50
C THR A 109 -14.79 4.43 1.78
N GLN A 110 -15.90 4.69 2.48
CA GLN A 110 -17.09 5.35 1.89
C GLN A 110 -16.88 6.82 1.52
N GLN A 111 -16.09 7.56 2.30
CA GLN A 111 -15.85 9.00 2.06
C GLN A 111 -14.83 9.25 0.95
N LEU A 112 -13.83 8.38 0.83
CA LEU A 112 -12.71 8.56 -0.08
C LEU A 112 -12.93 7.84 -1.42
N PHE A 113 -13.73 6.76 -1.42
CA PHE A 113 -13.98 5.90 -2.58
C PHE A 113 -15.47 5.54 -2.68
N PRO A 114 -16.37 6.51 -2.95
CA PRO A 114 -17.78 6.22 -3.17
C PRO A 114 -18.00 5.38 -4.44
N GLU A 115 -18.97 4.47 -4.41
CA GLU A 115 -19.42 3.66 -5.57
C GLU A 115 -20.08 4.52 -6.67
#